data_AF-A0A7V3DJA6-F1
#
_entry.id   AF-A0A7V3DJA6-F1
#
_cell.length_a   1.000
_cell.length_b   1.000
_cell.length_c   1.000
_cell.angle_alpha   90.00
_cell.angle_beta   90.00
_cell.angle_gamma   90.00
#
_symmetry.space_group_name_H-M   'P 1'
#
loop_
_entity.id
_entity.type
_entity.pdbx_description
1 polymer ?
#
loop_
_entity_poly.entity_id
_entity_poly.type
_entity_poly.pdbx_seq_one_letter_code
_entity_poly.pdbx_strand_id
1 'polypeptide(L)'
;MSQEIETPREQILYANILFYGCWLGIFVMIVTYFLYVFGLLEPHVPLQRISQCWAEPVGKYVEGSGIPLGWGWVALLGKGDFLNFVGIVFLAGLTVLCFLTLVPAYVAQKRWIFAAIATIEVLVLILAASGILATGGH
;
A
#
# COMPACT_ATOMS: atom_id res chain seq x y z
N MET A 1 22.34 -2.02 -36.33
CA MET A 1 22.73 -3.15 -35.45
C MET A 1 22.06 -2.93 -34.10
N SER A 2 20.76 -3.21 -34.04
CA SER A 2 20.00 -3.17 -32.80
C SER A 2 20.21 -4.55 -32.16
N GLN A 3 21.00 -4.64 -31.09
CA GLN A 3 21.04 -5.88 -30.33
C GLN A 3 19.64 -6.09 -29.76
N GLU A 4 18.89 -7.02 -30.33
CA GLU A 4 17.71 -7.59 -29.66
C GLU A 4 18.23 -8.25 -28.38
N ILE A 5 18.16 -7.51 -27.28
CA ILE A 5 18.31 -8.07 -25.96
C ILE A 5 17.14 -9.06 -25.85
N GLU A 6 17.41 -10.36 -25.92
CA GLU A 6 16.41 -11.37 -25.56
C GLU A 6 16.06 -11.15 -24.08
N THR A 7 15.09 -10.28 -23.84
CA THR A 7 14.58 -10.02 -22.50
C THR A 7 13.93 -11.31 -22.02
N PRO A 8 14.43 -11.92 -20.93
CA PRO A 8 13.86 -13.14 -20.39
C PRO A 8 12.36 -12.95 -20.16
N ARG A 9 11.54 -13.92 -20.57
CA ARG A 9 10.07 -13.85 -20.46
C ARG A 9 9.59 -13.46 -19.06
N GLU A 10 10.33 -13.85 -18.03
CA GLU A 10 10.06 -13.52 -16.63
C GLU A 10 10.24 -12.02 -16.31
N GLN A 11 11.23 -11.34 -16.92
CA GLN A 11 11.41 -9.88 -16.77
C GLN A 11 10.30 -9.10 -17.47
N ILE A 12 9.81 -9.60 -18.61
CA ILE A 12 8.66 -9.01 -19.32
C ILE A 12 7.39 -9.16 -18.49
N LEU A 13 7.18 -10.32 -17.88
CA LEU A 13 6.02 -10.57 -17.01
C LEU A 13 6.03 -9.65 -15.78
N TYR A 14 7.19 -9.50 -15.14
CA TYR A 14 7.38 -8.53 -14.05
C TYR A 14 7.08 -7.09 -14.49
N ALA A 15 7.65 -6.66 -15.62
CA ALA A 15 7.44 -5.31 -16.15
C ALA A 15 5.97 -5.03 -16.47
N ASN A 16 5.26 -6.02 -17.04
CA ASN A 16 3.84 -5.90 -17.35
C ASN A 16 3.00 -5.77 -16.08
N ILE A 17 3.23 -6.62 -15.06
CA ILE A 17 2.49 -6.55 -13.79
C ILE A 17 2.72 -5.20 -13.11
N LEU A 18 3.96 -4.72 -13.08
CA LEU A 18 4.28 -3.43 -12.50
C LEU A 18 3.64 -2.28 -13.28
N PHE A 19 3.68 -2.32 -14.61
CA PHE A 19 3.12 -1.29 -15.47
C PHE A 19 1.60 -1.17 -15.32
N TYR A 20 0.87 -2.29 -15.45
CA TYR A 20 -0.58 -2.30 -15.27
C TYR A 20 -0.98 -2.00 -13.82
N GLY A 21 -0.21 -2.49 -12.84
CA GLY A 21 -0.40 -2.21 -11.43
C GLY A 21 -0.31 -0.72 -11.11
N CYS A 22 0.76 -0.05 -11.58
CA CYS A 22 0.92 1.40 -11.41
C CYS A 22 -0.22 2.18 -12.05
N TRP A 23 -0.61 1.83 -13.29
CA TRP A 23 -1.69 2.54 -13.97
C TRP A 23 -3.03 2.37 -13.25
N LEU A 24 -3.32 1.15 -12.75
CA LEU A 24 -4.50 0.89 -11.94
C LEU A 24 -4.45 1.64 -10.62
N GLY A 25 -3.30 1.73 -9.95
CA GLY A 25 -3.12 2.47 -8.71
C GLY A 25 -3.35 3.97 -8.89
N ILE A 26 -2.82 4.55 -9.96
CA ILE A 26 -3.06 5.96 -10.33
C ILE A 26 -4.55 6.17 -10.59
N PHE A 27 -5.18 5.29 -11.37
CA PHE A 27 -6.61 5.37 -11.66
C PHE A 27 -7.45 5.32 -10.37
N VAL A 28 -7.16 4.39 -9.47
CA VAL A 28 -7.83 4.28 -8.17
C VAL A 28 -7.66 5.57 -7.35
N MET A 29 -6.45 6.12 -7.25
CA MET A 29 -6.22 7.39 -6.53
C MET A 29 -6.98 8.56 -7.14
N ILE A 30 -7.06 8.63 -8.47
CA ILE A 30 -7.84 9.66 -9.17
C ILE A 30 -9.33 9.51 -8.83
N VAL A 31 -9.86 8.29 -8.88
CA VAL A 31 -11.25 8.02 -8.54
C VAL A 31 -11.56 8.36 -7.09
N THR A 32 -10.72 7.95 -6.13
CA THR A 32 -10.93 8.26 -4.71
C THR A 32 -10.81 9.76 -4.43
N TYR A 33 -9.91 10.46 -5.12
CA TYR A 33 -9.79 11.91 -5.04
C TYR A 33 -11.05 12.62 -5.56
N PHE A 34 -11.58 12.19 -6.72
CA PHE A 34 -12.83 12.76 -7.22
C PHE A 34 -14.00 12.46 -6.28
N LEU A 35 -14.12 11.25 -5.75
CA LEU A 35 -15.16 10.91 -4.76
C LEU A 35 -15.08 11.79 -3.51
N TYR A 36 -13.86 12.15 -3.07
CA TYR A 36 -13.62 13.09 -1.98
C TYR A 36 -14.04 14.53 -2.36
N VAL A 37 -13.59 15.04 -3.51
CA VAL A 37 -13.88 16.42 -3.98
C VAL A 37 -15.37 16.63 -4.26
N PHE A 38 -16.04 15.63 -4.82
CA PHE A 38 -17.48 15.69 -5.09
C PHE A 38 -18.34 15.50 -3.83
N GLY A 39 -17.73 15.22 -2.67
CA GLY A 39 -18.44 15.13 -1.39
C GLY A 39 -19.48 14.02 -1.33
N LEU A 40 -19.35 12.98 -2.18
CA LEU A 40 -20.29 11.85 -2.22
C LEU A 40 -20.26 11.03 -0.91
N LEU A 41 -19.19 11.17 -0.12
CA LEU A 41 -18.99 10.51 1.16
C LEU A 41 -18.64 11.55 2.23
N GLU A 42 -19.34 11.53 3.35
CA GLU A 42 -19.04 12.42 4.49
C GLU A 42 -17.62 12.15 5.02
N PRO A 43 -16.75 13.17 5.12
CA PRO A 43 -15.47 13.05 5.82
C PRO A 43 -15.68 12.60 7.27
N HIS A 44 -14.80 11.77 7.81
CA HIS A 44 -14.86 11.38 9.22
C HIS A 44 -14.40 12.53 10.12
N VAL A 45 -13.44 13.31 9.62
CA VAL A 45 -12.90 14.49 10.29
C VAL A 45 -13.44 15.74 9.61
N PRO A 46 -14.30 16.53 10.27
CA PRO A 46 -14.73 17.82 9.73
C PRO A 46 -13.51 18.70 9.47
N LEU A 47 -13.43 19.34 8.30
CA LEU A 47 -12.34 20.25 7.94
C LEU A 47 -12.08 21.32 9.03
N GLN A 48 -13.11 21.72 9.78
CA GLN A 48 -13.00 22.68 10.88
C GLN A 48 -12.26 22.16 12.13
N ARG A 49 -12.12 20.83 12.30
CA ARG A 49 -11.45 20.21 13.46
C ARG A 49 -9.99 19.86 13.18
N ILE A 50 -9.53 19.85 11.92
CA ILE A 50 -8.17 19.47 11.54
C ILE A 50 -7.10 20.26 12.30
N SER A 51 -7.27 21.58 12.40
CA SER A 51 -6.33 22.46 13.11
C SER A 51 -6.31 22.24 14.63
N GLN A 52 -7.40 21.76 15.22
CA GLN A 52 -7.46 21.38 16.63
C GLN A 52 -6.82 20.00 16.86
N CYS A 53 -7.05 19.05 15.95
CA CYS A 53 -6.48 17.71 16.01
C CYS A 53 -4.95 17.69 15.81
N TRP A 54 -4.40 18.63 15.04
CA TRP A 54 -2.94 18.78 14.87
C TRP A 54 -2.22 19.27 16.12
N ALA A 55 -2.94 19.95 17.03
CA ALA A 55 -2.38 20.45 18.28
C ALA A 55 -2.44 19.42 19.42
N GLU A 56 -3.21 18.34 19.26
CA GLU A 56 -3.34 17.30 20.28
C GLU A 56 -2.32 16.15 20.08
N PRO A 57 -1.78 15.58 21.17
CA PRO A 57 -0.95 14.38 21.08
C PRO A 57 -1.72 13.22 20.44
N VAL A 58 -1.06 12.48 19.54
CA VAL A 58 -1.68 11.40 18.75
C VAL A 58 -2.45 10.37 19.61
N GLY A 59 -1.99 10.08 20.84
CA GLY A 59 -2.68 9.17 21.76
C GLY A 59 -4.04 9.70 22.24
N LYS A 60 -4.15 11.01 22.50
CA LYS A 60 -5.40 11.67 22.91
C LYS A 60 -6.40 11.76 21.75
N TYR A 61 -5.89 11.97 20.55
CA TYR A 61 -6.69 11.97 19.32
C TYR A 61 -7.29 10.59 19.02
N VAL A 62 -6.51 9.51 19.19
CA VAL A 62 -6.99 8.14 18.96
C VAL A 62 -8.01 7.71 20.03
N GLU A 63 -7.76 8.02 21.32
CA GLU A 63 -8.72 7.76 22.40
C GLU A 63 -10.02 8.57 22.25
N GLY A 64 -9.93 9.84 21.86
CA GLY A 64 -11.08 10.73 21.71
C GLY A 64 -11.90 10.50 20.45
N SER A 65 -11.30 9.94 19.39
CA SER A 65 -11.94 9.75 18.08
C SER A 65 -12.47 8.33 17.85
N GLY A 66 -12.19 7.38 18.76
CA GLY A 66 -12.64 5.99 18.62
C GLY A 66 -12.10 5.29 17.38
N ILE A 67 -10.99 5.77 16.82
CA ILE A 67 -10.40 5.23 15.59
C ILE A 67 -9.70 3.91 15.95
N PRO A 68 -10.13 2.78 15.38
CA PRO A 68 -9.52 1.50 15.66
C PRO A 68 -8.08 1.46 15.11
N LEU A 69 -7.16 0.99 15.95
CA LEU A 69 -5.74 0.86 15.61
C LEU A 69 -5.50 -0.28 14.59
N GLY A 70 -4.43 -0.17 13.81
CA GLY A 70 -4.06 -1.19 12.81
C GLY A 70 -5.05 -1.25 11.64
N TRP A 71 -5.42 -2.46 11.20
CA TRP A 71 -6.34 -2.70 10.07
C TRP A 71 -7.80 -2.29 10.34
N GLY A 72 -8.13 -1.78 11.51
CA GLY A 72 -9.48 -1.32 11.85
C GLY A 72 -10.01 -0.20 10.95
N TRP A 73 -9.13 0.54 10.26
CA TRP A 73 -9.51 1.55 9.27
C TRP A 73 -10.38 1.00 8.14
N VAL A 74 -10.34 -0.31 7.87
CA VAL A 74 -11.21 -0.97 6.88
C VAL A 74 -12.69 -0.80 7.23
N ALA A 75 -13.04 -0.72 8.52
CA ALA A 75 -14.41 -0.45 8.95
C ALA A 75 -14.83 1.02 8.70
N LEU A 76 -13.87 1.93 8.49
CA LEU A 76 -14.09 3.35 8.22
C LEU A 76 -14.05 3.71 6.73
N LEU A 77 -14.00 2.71 5.84
CA LEU A 77 -14.03 2.91 4.38
C LEU A 77 -15.25 3.69 3.86
N GLY A 78 -16.34 3.74 4.65
CA GLY A 78 -17.51 4.57 4.37
C GLY A 78 -17.31 6.07 4.61
N LYS A 79 -16.13 6.50 5.07
CA LYS A 79 -15.77 7.90 5.28
C LYS A 79 -14.71 8.34 4.29
N GLY A 80 -14.91 9.51 3.67
CA GLY A 80 -14.10 9.98 2.54
C GLY A 80 -12.59 10.06 2.81
N ASP A 81 -12.19 10.35 4.05
CA ASP A 81 -10.77 10.45 4.44
C ASP A 81 -10.04 9.10 4.40
N PHE A 82 -10.71 8.01 4.77
CA PHE A 82 -10.14 6.66 4.78
C PHE A 82 -10.23 5.96 3.43
N LEU A 83 -11.07 6.45 2.52
CA LEU A 83 -11.16 5.90 1.16
C LEU A 83 -9.87 6.13 0.37
N ASN A 84 -9.22 7.30 0.52
CA ASN A 84 -7.92 7.55 -0.09
C ASN A 84 -6.82 6.61 0.43
N PHE A 85 -6.97 6.12 1.67
CA PHE A 85 -6.05 5.17 2.27
C PHE A 85 -6.03 3.82 1.51
N VAL A 86 -7.13 3.45 0.84
CA VAL A 86 -7.18 2.28 -0.05
C VAL A 86 -6.19 2.40 -1.20
N GLY A 87 -6.09 3.57 -1.83
CA GLY A 87 -5.14 3.80 -2.91
C GLY A 87 -3.70 3.65 -2.44
N ILE A 88 -3.39 4.15 -1.24
CA ILE A 88 -2.08 4.02 -0.61
C ILE A 88 -1.75 2.56 -0.31
N VAL A 89 -2.69 1.83 0.31
CA VAL A 89 -2.52 0.40 0.63
C VAL A 89 -2.40 -0.44 -0.64
N PHE A 90 -3.13 -0.10 -1.69
CA PHE A 90 -3.02 -0.76 -2.99
C PHE A 90 -1.63 -0.54 -3.60
N LEU A 91 -1.14 0.71 -3.64
CA LEU A 91 0.19 1.03 -4.16
C LEU A 91 1.31 0.37 -3.33
N ALA A 92 1.19 0.35 -2.01
CA ALA A 92 2.12 -0.36 -1.12
C ALA A 92 2.01 -1.90 -1.26
N GLY A 93 0.83 -2.43 -1.61
CA GLY A 93 0.62 -3.84 -1.89
C GLY A 93 1.25 -4.28 -3.22
N LEU A 94 1.34 -3.37 -4.21
CA LEU A 94 1.96 -3.67 -5.50
C LEU A 94 3.43 -4.08 -5.36
N THR A 95 4.21 -3.46 -4.47
CA THR A 95 5.60 -3.88 -4.23
C THR A 95 5.66 -5.31 -3.68
N VAL A 96 4.77 -5.67 -2.74
CA VAL A 96 4.66 -7.04 -2.22
C VAL A 96 4.32 -8.02 -3.34
N LEU A 97 3.33 -7.71 -4.18
CA LEU A 97 2.95 -8.54 -5.33
C LEU A 97 4.09 -8.68 -6.34
N CYS A 98 4.80 -7.60 -6.62
CA CYS A 98 5.96 -7.60 -7.50
C CYS A 98 7.05 -8.55 -7.00
N PHE A 99 7.42 -8.48 -5.72
CA PHE A 99 8.40 -9.42 -5.15
C PHE A 99 7.89 -10.86 -5.14
N LEU A 100 6.60 -11.08 -4.83
CA LEU A 100 6.00 -12.40 -4.84
C LEU A 100 6.07 -13.06 -6.22
N THR A 101 5.89 -12.29 -7.30
CA THR A 101 6.04 -12.78 -8.69
C THR A 101 7.49 -13.03 -9.08
N LEU A 102 8.44 -12.38 -8.41
CA LEU A 102 9.88 -12.50 -8.66
C LEU A 102 10.52 -13.72 -7.98
N VAL A 103 9.97 -14.16 -6.84
CA VAL A 103 10.43 -15.37 -6.13
C VAL A 103 10.44 -16.63 -7.01
N PRO A 104 9.34 -17.02 -7.70
CA PRO A 104 9.34 -18.22 -8.53
C PRO A 104 10.29 -18.11 -9.73
N ALA A 105 10.47 -16.90 -10.29
CA ALA A 105 11.44 -16.62 -11.35
C ALA A 105 12.89 -16.87 -10.87
N TYR A 106 13.27 -16.40 -9.68
CA TYR A 106 14.60 -16.65 -9.13
C TYR A 106 14.85 -18.12 -8.76
N VAL A 107 13.81 -18.85 -8.33
CA VAL A 107 13.89 -20.30 -8.09
C VAL A 107 14.09 -21.05 -9.41
N ALA A 108 13.35 -20.69 -10.47
CA ALA A 108 13.50 -21.30 -11.80
C ALA A 108 14.90 -21.09 -12.39
N GLN A 109 15.50 -19.92 -12.16
CA GLN A 109 16.88 -19.59 -12.57
C GLN A 109 17.96 -20.18 -11.65
N LYS A 110 17.59 -20.97 -10.62
CA LYS A 110 18.50 -21.52 -9.58
C LYS A 110 19.33 -20.46 -8.84
N ARG A 111 18.82 -19.24 -8.75
CA ARG A 111 19.46 -18.10 -8.05
C ARG A 111 19.00 -18.05 -6.60
N TRP A 112 19.43 -19.02 -5.80
CA TRP A 112 18.97 -19.25 -4.43
C TRP A 112 19.13 -18.05 -3.49
N ILE A 113 20.23 -17.29 -3.62
CA ILE A 113 20.48 -16.10 -2.79
C ILE A 113 19.44 -15.00 -3.07
N PHE A 114 19.13 -14.76 -4.35
CA PHE A 114 18.15 -13.75 -4.75
C PHE A 114 16.72 -14.17 -4.38
N ALA A 115 16.41 -15.46 -4.48
CA ALA A 115 15.14 -16.01 -4.01
C ALA A 115 14.97 -15.85 -2.49
N ALA A 116 16.02 -16.11 -1.71
CA ALA A 116 16.00 -15.94 -0.26
C ALA A 116 15.79 -14.47 0.14
N ILE A 117 16.51 -13.54 -0.49
CA ILE A 117 16.36 -12.09 -0.24
C ILE A 117 14.94 -11.63 -0.56
N ALA A 118 14.41 -11.96 -1.74
CA ALA A 118 13.05 -11.57 -2.13
C ALA A 118 11.98 -12.16 -1.19
N THR A 119 12.18 -13.39 -0.71
CA THR A 119 11.27 -14.02 0.25
C THR A 119 11.30 -13.29 1.60
N ILE A 120 12.49 -12.96 2.10
CA ILE A 120 12.64 -12.19 3.35
C ILE A 120 12.00 -10.81 3.21
N GLU A 121 12.18 -10.15 2.08
CA GLU A 121 11.60 -8.83 1.82
C GLU A 121 10.07 -8.87 1.83
N VAL A 122 9.45 -9.86 1.18
CA VAL A 122 8.00 -10.10 1.27
C VAL A 122 7.55 -10.32 2.72
N LEU A 123 8.29 -11.12 3.50
CA LEU A 123 7.96 -11.37 4.90
C LEU A 123 8.05 -10.11 5.75
N VAL A 124 9.09 -9.29 5.56
CA VAL A 124 9.27 -8.02 6.27
C VAL A 124 8.14 -7.04 5.93
N LEU A 125 7.78 -6.92 4.65
CA LEU A 125 6.70 -6.03 4.21
C LEU A 125 5.34 -6.46 4.77
N ILE A 126 5.05 -7.77 4.77
CA ILE A 126 3.81 -8.31 5.36
C ILE A 126 3.79 -8.08 6.88
N LEU A 127 4.91 -8.29 7.55
CA LEU A 127 5.02 -8.13 9.00
C LEU A 127 4.99 -6.65 9.43
N ALA A 128 5.49 -5.74 8.59
CA ALA A 128 5.33 -4.31 8.76
C ALA A 128 3.86 -3.89 8.56
N ALA A 129 3.20 -4.43 7.52
CA ALA A 129 1.80 -4.16 7.23
C ALA A 129 0.84 -4.74 8.28
N SER A 130 1.19 -5.85 8.95
CA SER A 130 0.36 -6.44 10.01
C SER A 130 0.33 -5.60 11.28
N GLY A 131 1.25 -4.63 11.43
CA GLY A 131 1.37 -3.80 12.63
C GLY A 131 2.06 -4.52 13.80
N ILE A 132 2.53 -5.77 13.62
CA ILE A 132 3.26 -6.53 14.65
C ILE A 132 4.69 -5.98 14.82
N LEU A 133 5.31 -5.52 13.72
CA LEU A 133 6.62 -4.86 13.73
C LEU A 133 6.56 -3.36 14.06
N ALA A 134 5.38 -2.81 14.38
CA ALA A 134 5.29 -1.47 14.95
C ALA A 134 5.84 -1.50 16.39
N THR A 135 7.17 -1.59 16.50
CA THR A 135 7.91 -1.20 17.70
C THR A 135 7.77 0.32 17.85
N GLY A 136 6.66 0.73 18.46
CA GLY A 136 6.42 2.08 18.96
C GLY A 136 5.86 1.92 20.36
N GLY A 137 6.74 1.98 21.35
CA GLY A 137 6.47 1.62 22.73
C GLY A 137 5.33 2.39 23.38
N HIS A 138 4.64 1.67 24.26
CA HIS A 138 4.35 2.21 25.57
C HIS A 138 5.48 1.82 26.52
#